data_AF-A0A930B0H4-F1
#
_entry.id   AF-A0A930B0H4-F1
#
_cell.length_a   1.000
_cell.length_b   1.000
_cell.length_c   1.000
_cell.angle_alpha   90.00
_cell.angle_beta   90.00
_cell.angle_gamma   90.00
#
_symmetry.space_group_name_H-M   'P 1'
#
loop_
_entity.id
_entity.type
_entity.pdbx_description
1 polymer ?
#
loop_
_entity_poly.entity_id
_entity_poly.type
_entity_poly.pdbx_seq_one_letter_code
_entity_poly.pdbx_strand_id
1 'polypeptide(L)'
;IMIYAKNQLAAARLTAQRKDGILQKEYYAIVEGQLDSYGILSFSLKKETGKMAQAFNQGGRDCVTEYEVIKRYSTECLIKVCLKTGRTHQIRAGFAGIGHPLLGDTLYGGNTDRINRPALHCARVKFLQPFSKEKLELEIALAEDMKRK
;
A
#
# COMPACT_ATOMS: atom_id res chain seq x y z
N ILE A 1 -0.95 8.06 -6.94
CA ILE A 1 -0.06 8.24 -8.11
C ILE A 1 0.20 6.89 -8.81
N MET A 2 0.17 6.87 -10.15
CA MET A 2 0.51 5.70 -10.98
C MET A 2 1.59 6.06 -12.00
N ILE A 3 2.58 5.19 -12.18
CA ILE A 3 3.60 5.30 -13.23
C ILE A 3 3.25 4.27 -14.30
N TYR A 4 3.14 4.73 -15.55
CA TYR A 4 2.93 3.89 -16.72
C TYR A 4 4.12 4.02 -17.66
N ALA A 5 4.74 2.89 -18.00
CA ALA A 5 5.85 2.85 -18.94
C ALA A 5 5.33 2.84 -20.37
N LYS A 6 5.78 3.80 -21.20
CA LYS A 6 5.38 3.90 -22.62
C LYS A 6 6.05 2.86 -23.53
N ASN A 7 7.06 2.13 -23.04
CA ASN A 7 7.74 1.08 -23.81
C ASN A 7 8.33 0.00 -22.88
N GLN A 8 8.70 -1.15 -23.46
CA GLN A 8 9.21 -2.30 -22.74
C GLN A 8 10.52 -2.02 -21.99
N LEU A 9 11.43 -1.24 -22.60
CA LEU A 9 12.71 -0.91 -21.97
C LEU A 9 12.53 -0.04 -20.71
N ALA A 10 11.62 0.94 -20.76
CA ALA A 10 11.24 1.73 -19.60
C ALA A 10 10.60 0.86 -18.51
N ALA A 11 9.73 -0.09 -18.89
CA ALA A 11 9.09 -1.02 -17.95
C ALA A 11 10.12 -1.92 -17.25
N ALA A 12 11.08 -2.47 -17.99
CA ALA A 12 12.16 -3.30 -17.45
C ALA A 12 13.02 -2.49 -16.46
N ARG A 13 13.41 -1.26 -16.82
CA ARG A 13 14.23 -0.39 -15.95
C ARG A 13 13.50 0.04 -14.68
N LEU A 14 12.20 0.36 -14.75
CA LEU A 14 11.40 0.68 -13.56
C LEU A 14 11.19 -0.56 -12.66
N THR A 15 11.09 -1.74 -13.26
CA THR A 15 10.99 -3.00 -12.51
C THR A 15 12.28 -3.30 -11.76
N ALA A 16 13.44 -3.09 -12.40
CA ALA A 16 14.75 -3.21 -11.74
C ALA A 16 14.87 -2.21 -10.58
N GLN A 17 14.55 -0.93 -10.81
CA GLN A 17 14.56 0.08 -9.74
C GLN A 17 13.67 -0.29 -8.55
N ARG A 18 12.51 -0.92 -8.77
CA ARG A 18 11.67 -1.40 -7.68
C ARG A 18 12.35 -2.54 -6.90
N LYS A 19 13.01 -3.47 -7.59
CA LYS A 19 13.75 -4.57 -6.97
C LYS A 19 14.91 -4.05 -6.12
N ASP A 20 15.59 -3.01 -6.59
CA ASP A 20 16.77 -2.41 -5.95
C ASP A 20 16.39 -1.35 -4.89
N GLY A 21 15.09 -1.14 -4.63
CA GLY A 21 14.61 -0.16 -3.65
C GLY A 21 14.74 1.32 -4.06
N ILE A 22 15.10 1.59 -5.32
CA ILE A 22 15.21 2.94 -5.89
C ILE A 22 13.82 3.52 -6.19
N LEU A 23 12.93 2.72 -6.80
CA LEU A 23 11.55 3.11 -7.00
C LEU A 23 10.78 2.87 -5.71
N GLN A 24 10.47 3.95 -5.01
CA GLN A 24 9.79 3.93 -3.72
C GLN A 24 8.41 4.54 -3.84
N LYS A 25 7.46 3.95 -3.11
CA LYS A 25 6.09 4.47 -3.00
C LYS A 25 5.72 4.58 -1.53
N GLU A 26 5.16 5.72 -1.19
CA GLU A 26 4.56 5.99 0.10
C GLU A 26 3.04 6.07 -0.06
N TYR A 27 2.34 5.47 0.88
CA TYR A 27 0.90 5.42 0.91
C TYR A 27 0.39 5.96 2.23
N TYR A 28 -0.77 6.59 2.20
CA TYR A 28 -1.61 6.77 3.39
C TYR A 28 -2.74 5.74 3.36
N ALA A 29 -3.04 5.17 4.53
CA ALA A 29 -4.17 4.30 4.71
C ALA A 29 -4.94 4.62 6.00
N ILE A 30 -6.24 4.38 6.01
CA ILE A 30 -7.04 4.38 7.25
C ILE A 30 -7.37 2.94 7.58
N VAL A 31 -6.95 2.50 8.75
CA VAL A 31 -7.18 1.16 9.26
C VAL A 31 -8.07 1.19 10.48
N GLU A 32 -8.88 0.17 10.65
CA GLU A 32 -9.72 -0.01 11.82
C GLU A 32 -8.91 -0.43 13.05
N GLY A 33 -9.38 -0.03 14.23
CA GLY A 33 -8.72 -0.29 15.51
C GLY A 33 -7.54 0.64 15.77
N GLN A 34 -6.74 0.24 16.76
CA GLN A 34 -5.56 0.97 17.22
C GLN A 34 -4.31 0.11 16.96
N LEU A 35 -3.32 0.70 16.30
CA LEU A 35 -2.02 0.08 16.07
C LEU A 35 -0.95 0.67 16.99
N ASP A 36 0.20 0.03 17.11
CA ASP A 36 1.39 0.66 17.66
C ASP A 36 1.84 1.85 16.79
N SER A 37 2.61 2.78 17.35
CA SER A 37 3.04 3.98 16.63
C SER A 37 3.85 3.68 15.37
N TYR A 38 4.55 2.55 15.34
CA TYR A 38 5.36 2.10 14.23
C TYR A 38 5.46 0.58 14.24
N GLY A 39 5.59 -0.04 13.05
CA GLY A 39 5.84 -1.47 12.95
C GLY A 39 6.27 -1.93 11.56
N ILE A 40 6.79 -3.15 11.52
CA ILE A 40 7.12 -3.86 10.27
C ILE A 40 6.30 -5.15 10.24
N LEU A 41 5.44 -5.28 9.23
CA LEU A 41 4.68 -6.48 8.95
C LEU A 41 5.47 -7.34 7.95
N SER A 42 5.90 -8.52 8.40
CA SER A 42 6.48 -9.58 7.58
C SER A 42 5.48 -10.75 7.50
N PHE A 43 5.00 -11.05 6.30
CA PHE A 43 3.97 -12.08 6.07
C PHE A 43 4.09 -12.64 4.65
N SER A 44 3.33 -13.69 4.33
CA SER A 44 3.26 -14.25 2.98
C SER A 44 1.88 -14.05 2.36
N LEU A 45 1.84 -13.82 1.04
CA LEU A 45 0.59 -13.81 0.28
C LEU A 45 0.59 -14.85 -0.82
N LYS A 46 -0.46 -15.67 -0.83
CA LYS A 46 -0.72 -16.65 -1.87
C LYS A 46 -1.87 -16.19 -2.76
N LYS A 47 -1.65 -16.22 -4.06
CA LYS A 47 -2.71 -16.03 -5.06
C LYS A 47 -3.46 -17.34 -5.21
N GLU A 48 -4.75 -17.32 -4.91
CA GLU A 48 -5.63 -18.46 -5.16
C GLU A 48 -6.32 -18.32 -6.53
N THR A 49 -6.36 -19.40 -7.29
CA THR A 49 -7.05 -19.45 -8.59
C THR A 49 -8.54 -19.18 -8.40
N GLY A 50 -9.14 -18.32 -9.23
CA GLY A 50 -10.57 -17.99 -9.17
C GLY A 50 -10.96 -16.99 -8.07
N LYS A 51 -10.05 -16.58 -7.17
CA LYS A 51 -10.34 -15.60 -6.12
C LYS A 51 -9.68 -14.25 -6.38
N MET A 52 -10.40 -13.16 -6.12
CA MET A 52 -9.84 -11.80 -6.17
C MET A 52 -8.92 -11.51 -4.97
N ALA A 53 -9.29 -12.00 -3.79
CA ALA A 53 -8.52 -11.87 -2.56
C ALA A 53 -7.20 -12.65 -2.63
N GLN A 54 -6.26 -12.25 -1.77
CA GLN A 54 -4.99 -12.94 -1.53
C GLN A 54 -5.06 -13.61 -0.17
N ALA A 55 -4.68 -14.88 -0.08
CA ALA A 55 -4.67 -15.60 1.18
C ALA A 55 -3.46 -15.17 2.02
N PHE A 56 -3.74 -14.73 3.25
CA PHE A 56 -2.74 -14.27 4.22
C PHE A 56 -2.11 -15.45 4.97
N ASN A 57 -0.77 -15.53 4.99
CA ASN A 57 0.01 -16.56 5.68
C ASN A 57 -0.34 -18.01 5.34
N GLN A 58 -0.76 -18.27 4.09
CA GLN A 58 -0.97 -19.63 3.57
C GLN A 58 0.13 -20.03 2.57
N GLY A 59 1.37 -19.60 2.85
CA GLY A 59 2.51 -19.69 1.93
C GLY A 59 2.47 -18.62 0.84
N GLY A 60 3.17 -18.85 -0.27
CA GLY A 60 3.23 -17.93 -1.41
C GLY A 60 4.44 -17.01 -1.37
N ARG A 61 4.26 -15.75 -1.75
CA ARG A 61 5.36 -14.79 -1.89
C ARG A 61 5.48 -13.92 -0.65
N ASP A 62 6.70 -13.71 -0.20
CA ASP A 62 7.00 -12.84 0.94
C ASP A 62 6.59 -11.39 0.65
N CYS A 63 6.09 -10.78 1.72
CA CYS A 63 5.62 -9.42 1.81
C CYS A 63 6.26 -8.76 3.03
N VAL A 64 6.85 -7.58 2.81
CA VAL A 64 7.38 -6.74 3.87
C VAL A 64 6.81 -5.34 3.71
N THR A 65 6.11 -4.89 4.75
CA THR A 65 5.39 -3.61 4.81
C THR A 65 5.76 -2.89 6.09
N GLU A 66 6.32 -1.70 5.97
CA GLU A 66 6.63 -0.82 7.09
C GLU A 66 5.51 0.20 7.24
N TYR A 67 5.12 0.53 8.48
CA TYR A 67 4.10 1.53 8.73
C TYR A 67 4.40 2.41 9.95
N GLU A 68 3.82 3.61 9.93
CA GLU A 68 3.87 4.59 11.02
C GLU A 68 2.48 5.19 11.20
N VAL A 69 2.01 5.27 12.45
CA VAL A 69 0.74 5.94 12.78
C VAL A 69 0.97 7.46 12.78
N ILE A 70 0.31 8.14 11.84
CA ILE A 70 0.39 9.60 11.68
C ILE A 70 -0.67 10.29 12.54
N LYS A 71 -1.85 9.66 12.68
CA LYS A 71 -2.92 10.19 13.51
C LYS A 71 -3.80 9.07 14.05
N ARG A 72 -4.16 9.17 15.33
CA ARG A 72 -5.13 8.29 15.98
C ARG A 72 -6.49 8.95 16.02
N TYR A 73 -7.52 8.14 15.78
CA TYR A 73 -8.91 8.49 15.98
C TYR A 73 -9.50 7.58 17.06
N SER A 74 -10.79 7.75 17.38
CA SER A 74 -11.50 6.92 18.36
C SER A 74 -11.41 5.42 18.07
N THR A 75 -11.63 5.04 16.83
CA THR A 75 -11.81 3.65 16.38
C THR A 75 -10.90 3.26 15.22
N GLU A 76 -10.00 4.16 14.79
CA GLU A 76 -9.20 4.03 13.58
C GLU A 76 -7.83 4.69 13.75
N CYS A 77 -6.89 4.34 12.89
CA CYS A 77 -5.63 5.04 12.69
C CYS A 77 -5.46 5.48 11.24
N LEU A 78 -4.97 6.71 11.03
CA LEU A 78 -4.35 7.12 9.77
C LEU A 78 -2.87 6.75 9.83
N ILE A 79 -2.44 5.91 8.90
CA ILE A 79 -1.08 5.39 8.84
C ILE A 79 -0.39 5.80 7.54
N LYS A 80 0.91 6.04 7.61
CA LYS A 80 1.83 6.09 6.49
C LYS A 80 2.40 4.68 6.29
N VAL A 81 2.46 4.22 5.04
CA VAL A 81 2.89 2.87 4.68
C VAL A 81 3.96 2.93 3.60
N CYS A 82 5.07 2.27 3.86
CA CYS A 82 6.21 2.10 2.96
C CYS A 82 6.36 0.63 2.58
N LEU A 83 6.34 0.35 1.28
CA LEU A 83 6.44 -1.01 0.76
C LEU A 83 7.89 -1.38 0.46
N LYS A 84 8.41 -2.44 1.08
CA LYS A 84 9.69 -3.04 0.67
C LYS A 84 9.50 -4.07 -0.44
N THR A 85 8.30 -4.66 -0.52
CA THR A 85 7.86 -5.55 -1.61
C THR A 85 6.56 -5.01 -2.23
N GLY A 86 6.30 -5.33 -3.49
CA GLY A 86 5.10 -4.85 -4.21
C GLY A 86 4.17 -5.97 -4.68
N ARG A 87 3.51 -6.69 -3.77
CA ARG A 87 2.54 -7.74 -4.15
C ARG A 87 1.13 -7.18 -4.32
N THR A 88 0.33 -7.84 -5.17
CA THR A 88 -1.09 -7.49 -5.34
C THR A 88 -1.80 -7.54 -4.00
N HIS A 89 -2.56 -6.49 -3.68
CA HIS A 89 -3.29 -6.32 -2.42
C HIS A 89 -2.43 -6.42 -1.15
N GLN A 90 -1.11 -6.22 -1.21
CA GLN A 90 -0.22 -6.40 -0.06
C GLN A 90 -0.65 -5.63 1.19
N ILE A 91 -0.90 -4.32 1.06
CA ILE A 91 -1.34 -3.48 2.17
C ILE A 91 -2.70 -3.96 2.70
N ARG A 92 -3.67 -4.12 1.78
CA ARG A 92 -5.06 -4.51 2.09
C ARG A 92 -5.14 -5.83 2.87
N ALA A 93 -4.55 -6.89 2.32
CA ALA A 93 -4.56 -8.22 2.91
C ALA A 93 -3.72 -8.28 4.19
N GLY A 94 -2.59 -7.56 4.24
CA GLY A 94 -1.69 -7.57 5.39
C GLY A 94 -2.35 -7.00 6.64
N PHE A 95 -2.95 -5.82 6.51
CA PHE A 95 -3.63 -5.14 7.61
C PHE A 95 -4.90 -5.88 8.06
N ALA A 96 -5.70 -6.41 7.12
CA ALA A 96 -6.82 -7.28 7.48
C ALA A 96 -6.36 -8.58 8.17
N GLY A 97 -5.25 -9.19 7.72
CA GLY A 97 -4.70 -10.42 8.29
C GLY A 97 -4.23 -10.28 9.74
N ILE A 98 -3.92 -9.06 10.19
CA ILE A 98 -3.59 -8.76 11.58
C ILE A 98 -4.78 -8.18 12.37
N GLY A 99 -6.00 -8.22 11.82
CA GLY A 99 -7.22 -7.75 12.49
C GLY A 99 -7.51 -6.25 12.36
N HIS A 100 -6.80 -5.54 11.49
CA HIS A 100 -6.94 -4.09 11.29
C HIS A 100 -7.28 -3.77 9.83
N PRO A 101 -8.41 -4.24 9.26
CA PRO A 101 -8.73 -4.02 7.86
C PRO A 101 -8.77 -2.53 7.50
N LEU A 102 -8.53 -2.23 6.23
CA LEU A 102 -8.66 -0.86 5.74
C LEU A 102 -10.13 -0.47 5.68
N LEU A 103 -10.46 0.73 6.13
CA LEU A 103 -11.81 1.25 6.02
C LEU A 103 -12.25 1.27 4.54
N GLY A 104 -13.49 0.89 4.27
CA GLY A 104 -14.08 0.83 2.95
C GLY A 104 -13.61 -0.34 2.08
N ASP A 105 -12.81 -1.26 2.63
CA ASP A 105 -12.32 -2.42 1.91
C ASP A 105 -13.26 -3.62 2.00
N THR A 106 -14.28 -3.66 1.14
CA THR A 106 -15.26 -4.74 1.07
C THR A 106 -14.66 -6.13 0.84
N LEU A 107 -13.51 -6.23 0.15
CA LEU A 107 -12.88 -7.50 -0.15
C LEU A 107 -12.20 -8.14 1.08
N TYR A 108 -11.77 -7.32 2.02
CA TYR A 108 -11.03 -7.75 3.21
C TYR A 108 -11.74 -7.37 4.53
N GLY A 109 -13.03 -7.06 4.47
CA GLY A 109 -13.89 -6.91 5.66
C GLY A 109 -13.87 -5.54 6.33
N GLY A 110 -13.44 -4.48 5.64
CA GLY A 110 -13.51 -3.12 6.17
C GLY A 110 -14.93 -2.54 6.14
N ASN A 111 -15.28 -1.80 7.19
CA ASN A 111 -16.51 -1.03 7.33
C ASN A 111 -16.62 0.02 6.22
N THR A 112 -17.79 0.11 5.57
CA THR A 112 -18.05 0.96 4.42
C THR A 112 -18.88 2.21 4.72
N ASP A 113 -19.27 2.45 5.97
CA ASP A 113 -20.26 3.48 6.33
C ASP A 113 -19.80 4.90 5.94
N ARG A 114 -18.48 5.14 5.96
CA ARG A 114 -17.90 6.44 5.61
C ARG A 114 -17.24 6.47 4.22
N ILE A 115 -16.62 5.38 3.79
CA ILE A 115 -15.84 5.33 2.54
C ILE A 115 -16.20 4.03 1.82
N ASN A 116 -16.60 4.14 0.55
CA ASN A 116 -17.03 2.99 -0.28
C ASN A 116 -15.91 2.45 -1.20
N ARG A 117 -14.66 2.61 -0.79
CA ARG A 117 -13.47 2.07 -1.44
C ARG A 117 -12.40 1.83 -0.38
N PRO A 118 -11.40 0.96 -0.61
CA PRO A 118 -10.28 0.85 0.30
C PRO A 118 -9.68 2.23 0.54
N ALA A 119 -9.65 2.65 1.80
CA ALA A 119 -9.08 3.91 2.25
C ALA A 119 -7.55 3.82 2.17
N LEU A 120 -7.06 3.75 0.94
CA LEU A 120 -5.66 3.61 0.56
C LEU A 120 -5.36 4.65 -0.52
N HIS A 121 -4.31 5.42 -0.32
CA HIS A 121 -3.96 6.53 -1.17
C HIS A 121 -2.45 6.57 -1.39
N CYS A 122 -2.00 6.39 -2.64
CA CYS A 122 -0.58 6.53 -2.98
C CYS A 122 -0.23 8.01 -3.09
N ALA A 123 0.32 8.56 -2.00
CA ALA A 123 0.59 9.97 -1.79
C ALA A 123 1.87 10.43 -2.46
N ARG A 124 2.92 9.59 -2.44
CA ARG A 124 4.25 9.97 -2.95
C ARG A 124 4.91 8.84 -3.71
N VAL A 125 5.63 9.18 -4.77
CA VAL A 125 6.45 8.24 -5.55
C VAL A 125 7.79 8.89 -5.90
N LYS A 126 8.88 8.17 -5.65
CA LYS A 126 10.25 8.56 -6.00
C LYS A 126 10.87 7.51 -6.89
N PHE A 127 11.53 7.93 -7.97
CA PHE A 127 12.21 7.02 -8.90
C PHE A 127 13.21 7.78 -9.77
N LEU A 128 14.07 7.05 -10.49
CA LEU A 128 14.91 7.65 -11.53
C LEU A 128 14.19 7.55 -12.87
N GLN A 129 14.15 8.64 -13.63
CA GLN A 129 13.67 8.63 -15.00
C GLN A 129 14.44 7.53 -15.77
N PRO A 130 13.76 6.59 -16.47
CA PRO A 130 14.40 5.37 -16.96
C PRO A 130 15.61 5.56 -17.89
N PHE A 131 15.68 6.69 -18.59
CA PHE A 131 16.70 7.05 -19.58
C PHE A 131 17.65 8.12 -19.07
N SER A 132 17.15 9.31 -18.71
CA SER A 132 17.97 10.44 -18.24
C SER A 132 18.57 10.22 -16.85
N LYS A 133 18.04 9.27 -16.08
CA LYS A 133 18.43 9.00 -14.69
C LYS A 133 18.20 10.17 -13.73
N GLU A 134 17.49 11.19 -14.16
CA GLU A 134 17.06 12.28 -13.31
C GLU A 134 16.17 11.76 -12.17
N LYS A 135 16.37 12.28 -10.96
CA LYS A 135 15.53 11.95 -9.82
C LYS A 135 14.18 12.64 -9.99
N LEU A 136 13.13 11.84 -10.14
CA LEU A 136 11.76 12.32 -10.20
C LEU A 136 11.04 11.99 -8.90
N GLU A 137 10.30 12.97 -8.42
CA GLU A 137 9.54 12.89 -7.19
C GLU A 137 8.20 13.57 -7.38
N LEU A 138 7.14 12.81 -7.12
CA LEU A 138 5.76 13.27 -7.27
C LEU A 138 5.05 13.07 -5.96
N GLU A 139 4.28 14.09 -5.56
CA GLU A 139 3.47 14.08 -4.34
C GLU A 139 2.08 14.64 -4.64
N ILE A 140 1.07 14.06 -4.02
CA ILE A 140 -0.31 14.53 -4.07
C ILE A 140 -0.89 14.60 -2.66
N ALA A 141 -1.74 15.58 -2.41
CA ALA A 141 -2.42 15.72 -1.13
C ALA A 141 -3.36 14.52 -0.88
N LEU A 142 -3.60 14.24 0.41
CA LEU A 142 -4.54 13.21 0.84
C LEU A 142 -5.92 13.43 0.19
N ALA A 143 -6.51 12.34 -0.33
CA ALA A 143 -7.83 12.40 -0.94
C ALA A 143 -8.89 12.95 0.03
N GLU A 144 -9.81 13.78 -0.49
CA GLU A 144 -10.83 14.47 0.33
C GLU A 144 -11.70 13.51 1.14
N ASP A 145 -12.07 12.36 0.56
CA ASP A 145 -12.87 11.32 1.21
C ASP A 145 -12.16 10.64 2.41
N MET A 146 -10.83 10.76 2.49
CA MET A 146 -10.02 10.26 3.60
C MET A 146 -9.73 11.33 4.66
N LYS A 147 -10.06 12.60 4.42
CA LYS A 147 -9.94 13.64 5.43
C LYS A 147 -11.09 13.52 6.42
N ARG A 148 -10.79 13.47 7.72
CA ARG A 148 -11.82 13.71 8.76
C ARG A 148 -12.09 15.20 8.82
N LYS A 149 -13.37 15.57 8.70
CA LYS A 149 -13.88 16.89 9.11
C LYS A 149 -13.80 17.02 10.62
#